data_AF-A0A8H7LDR2-F1
#
_entry.id   AF-A0A8H7LDR2-F1
#
_cell.length_a   1.000
_cell.length_b   1.000
_cell.length_c   1.000
_cell.angle_alpha   90.00
_cell.angle_beta   90.00
_cell.angle_gamma   90.00
#
_symmetry.space_group_name_H-M   'P 1'
#
loop_
_entity.id
_entity.type
_entity.pdbx_description
1 polymer ?
#
loop_
_entity_poly.entity_id
_entity_poly.type
_entity_poly.pdbx_seq_one_letter_code
_entity_poly.pdbx_strand_id
1 'polypeptide(L)'
;MVSPSETDDALNGTHQGQKHVDANTELSFRITLVQHALEDASKGTVSPQDWHLAQQDLKDLEIEVKDLAASLVKTEADQLETQLGQARLVVSQGSPLVEKACRDGANDRFCAYYSFSGYSHEVQTLAKNAESARLHSRVEAGLFSSTKAFLQRQVAYIGRRMDQLDAAPVELWEAETEFKNIQTLKQNTKNVLGELAHFLAAVTPRAGT
;
A
#
# COMPACT_ATOMS: atom_id res chain seq x y z
N MET A 1 34.07 41.96 -7.75
CA MET A 1 33.67 40.94 -8.75
C MET A 1 33.41 39.67 -7.96
N VAL A 2 32.14 39.35 -7.72
CA VAL A 2 31.74 38.10 -7.05
C VAL A 2 31.75 37.01 -8.13
N SER A 3 32.41 35.89 -7.85
CA SER A 3 32.55 34.78 -8.80
C SER A 3 31.17 34.19 -9.12
N PRO A 4 30.85 33.90 -10.40
CA PRO A 4 29.55 33.35 -10.81
C PRO A 4 29.19 32.00 -10.18
N SER A 5 30.17 31.24 -9.66
CA SER A 5 29.92 29.89 -9.12
C SER A 5 29.35 29.88 -7.70
N GLU A 6 29.56 30.93 -6.89
CA GLU A 6 29.05 30.97 -5.51
C GLU A 6 27.56 31.35 -5.45
N THR A 7 27.04 31.95 -6.51
CA THR A 7 25.62 32.34 -6.61
C THR A 7 24.75 31.19 -7.12
N ASP A 8 25.26 30.36 -8.03
CA ASP A 8 24.53 29.19 -8.54
C ASP A 8 24.38 28.09 -7.47
N ASP A 9 25.40 27.82 -6.64
CA ASP A 9 25.29 26.84 -5.55
C ASP A 9 24.32 27.31 -4.43
N ALA A 10 24.33 28.61 -4.11
CA ALA A 10 23.40 29.19 -3.15
C ALA A 10 21.95 29.15 -3.65
N LEU A 11 21.71 29.45 -4.93
CA LEU A 11 20.38 29.38 -5.55
C LEU A 11 19.88 27.93 -5.68
N ASN A 12 20.77 26.99 -6.02
CA ASN A 12 20.40 25.58 -6.15
C ASN A 12 20.13 24.93 -4.78
N GLY A 13 20.89 25.29 -3.74
CA GLY A 13 20.61 24.90 -2.35
C GLY A 13 19.31 25.49 -1.80
N THR A 14 18.97 26.72 -2.18
CA THR A 14 17.70 27.36 -1.80
C THR A 14 16.52 26.71 -2.52
N HIS A 15 16.64 26.39 -3.81
CA HIS A 15 15.61 25.68 -4.58
C HIS A 15 15.39 24.24 -4.11
N GLN A 16 16.45 23.51 -3.75
CA GLN A 16 16.32 22.19 -3.13
C GLN A 16 15.64 22.30 -1.75
N GLY A 17 16.10 23.21 -0.88
CA GLY A 17 15.49 23.43 0.43
C GLY A 17 14.00 23.81 0.36
N GLN A 18 13.61 24.64 -0.60
CA GLN A 18 12.23 25.08 -0.77
C GLN A 18 11.33 23.97 -1.31
N LYS A 19 11.83 23.16 -2.25
CA LYS A 19 11.13 21.96 -2.74
C LYS A 19 10.93 20.90 -1.63
N HIS A 20 11.89 20.76 -0.71
CA HIS A 20 11.76 19.88 0.45
C HIS A 20 10.69 20.38 1.45
N VAL A 21 10.65 21.69 1.72
CA VAL A 21 9.63 22.30 2.59
C VAL A 21 8.23 22.13 2.00
N ASP A 22 8.07 22.29 0.68
CA ASP A 22 6.78 22.09 0.00
C ASP A 22 6.32 20.62 0.07
N ALA A 23 7.24 19.66 -0.13
CA ALA A 23 6.93 18.23 -0.04
C ALA A 23 6.59 17.78 1.40
N ASN A 24 7.32 18.28 2.40
CA ASN A 24 7.05 17.97 3.81
C ASN A 24 5.71 18.56 4.28
N THR A 25 5.39 19.77 3.83
CA THR A 25 4.09 20.42 4.12
C THR A 25 2.93 19.63 3.50
N GLU A 26 3.10 19.17 2.25
CA GLU A 26 2.11 18.34 1.57
C GLU A 26 1.91 16.98 2.26
N LEU A 27 3.00 16.32 2.68
CA LEU A 27 2.92 15.06 3.43
C LEU A 27 2.20 15.25 4.77
N SER A 28 2.58 16.28 5.53
CA SER A 28 1.91 16.62 6.80
C SER A 28 0.41 16.85 6.61
N PHE A 29 0.04 17.57 5.54
CA PHE A 29 -1.36 17.82 5.21
C PHE A 29 -2.11 16.53 4.85
N ARG A 30 -1.53 15.69 3.99
CA ARG A 30 -2.12 14.39 3.62
C ARG A 30 -2.28 13.46 4.82
N ILE A 31 -1.30 13.38 5.72
CA ILE A 31 -1.42 12.59 6.96
C ILE A 31 -2.59 13.09 7.81
N THR A 32 -2.74 14.41 7.93
CA THR A 32 -3.85 15.02 8.68
C THR A 32 -5.21 14.68 8.06
N LEU A 33 -5.33 14.76 6.73
CA LEU A 33 -6.56 14.39 6.01
C LEU A 33 -6.92 12.92 6.23
N VAL A 34 -5.94 12.02 6.13
CA VAL A 34 -6.15 10.59 6.35
C VAL A 34 -6.55 10.31 7.80
N GLN A 35 -5.94 10.98 8.78
CA GLN A 35 -6.36 10.86 10.17
C GLN A 35 -7.82 11.28 10.35
N HIS A 36 -8.24 12.41 9.77
CA HIS A 36 -9.65 12.83 9.82
C HIS A 36 -10.58 11.83 9.13
N ALA A 37 -10.20 11.28 7.98
CA ALA A 37 -11.00 10.26 7.29
C ALA A 37 -11.17 8.99 8.14
N LEU A 38 -10.12 8.54 8.83
CA LEU A 38 -10.20 7.41 9.78
C LEU A 38 -11.15 7.72 10.95
N GLU A 39 -11.00 8.91 11.54
CA GLU A 39 -11.87 9.35 12.63
C GLU A 39 -13.34 9.41 12.20
N ASP A 40 -13.63 9.97 11.02
CA ASP A 40 -14.99 10.10 10.51
C ASP A 40 -15.59 8.73 10.17
N ALA A 41 -14.81 7.84 9.55
CA ALA A 41 -15.25 6.49 9.19
C ALA A 41 -15.57 5.59 10.41
N SER A 42 -15.01 5.92 11.58
CA SER A 42 -15.24 5.20 12.83
C SER A 42 -16.22 5.89 13.79
N LYS A 43 -16.65 7.13 13.50
CA LYS A 43 -17.63 7.89 14.29
C LYS A 43 -19.04 7.70 13.72
N GLY A 44 -20.04 7.61 14.60
CA GLY A 44 -21.45 7.52 14.20
C GLY A 44 -21.78 6.18 13.53
N THR A 45 -22.25 6.22 12.28
CA THR A 45 -22.49 5.00 11.49
C THR A 45 -21.16 4.58 10.86
N VAL A 46 -20.55 3.55 11.42
CA VAL A 46 -19.25 3.05 10.99
C VAL A 46 -19.29 2.59 9.53
N SER A 47 -18.34 3.05 8.73
CA SER A 47 -18.20 2.74 7.30
C SER A 47 -16.95 1.88 7.07
N PRO A 48 -17.09 0.54 6.90
CA PRO A 48 -15.96 -0.34 6.65
C PRO A 48 -15.18 0.02 5.37
N GLN A 49 -15.86 0.44 4.31
CA GLN A 49 -15.24 0.90 3.08
C GLN A 49 -14.38 2.14 3.30
N ASP A 50 -14.93 3.22 3.87
CA ASP A 50 -14.19 4.48 4.04
C ASP A 50 -13.00 4.29 4.98
N TRP A 51 -13.21 3.49 6.02
CA TRP A 51 -12.16 3.09 6.94
C TRP A 51 -11.03 2.32 6.23
N HIS A 52 -11.37 1.35 5.38
CA HIS A 52 -10.38 0.57 4.64
C HIS A 52 -9.58 1.44 3.67
N LEU A 53 -10.24 2.32 2.93
CA LEU A 53 -9.59 3.23 1.99
C LEU A 53 -8.63 4.20 2.72
N ALA A 54 -9.08 4.78 3.85
CA ALA A 54 -8.21 5.65 4.65
C ALA A 54 -7.01 4.89 5.25
N GLN A 55 -7.16 3.61 5.61
CA GLN A 55 -6.02 2.79 6.03
C GLN A 55 -5.05 2.49 4.88
N GLN A 56 -5.53 2.32 3.65
CA GLN A 56 -4.66 2.19 2.48
C GLN A 56 -3.85 3.47 2.27
N ASP A 57 -4.52 4.63 2.29
CA ASP A 57 -3.86 5.93 2.15
C ASP A 57 -2.81 6.17 3.25
N LEU A 58 -3.09 5.74 4.49
CA LEU A 58 -2.12 5.82 5.58
C LEU A 58 -0.89 4.96 5.28
N LYS A 59 -1.07 3.72 4.81
CA LYS A 59 0.06 2.83 4.49
C LYS A 59 0.91 3.37 3.35
N ASP A 60 0.29 3.96 2.32
CA ASP A 60 1.00 4.60 1.24
C ASP A 60 1.83 5.79 1.74
N LEU A 61 1.28 6.59 2.65
CA LEU A 61 2.00 7.68 3.32
C LEU A 61 3.15 7.18 4.19
N GLU A 62 2.99 6.06 4.92
CA GLU A 62 4.07 5.46 5.71
C GLU A 62 5.25 5.02 4.82
N ILE A 63 4.96 4.47 3.64
CA ILE A 63 5.97 4.11 2.65
C ILE A 63 6.66 5.36 2.11
N GLU A 64 5.88 6.37 1.70
CA GLU A 64 6.40 7.62 1.14
C GLU A 64 7.30 8.38 2.15
N VAL A 65 6.88 8.47 3.42
CA VAL A 65 7.67 9.07 4.50
C VAL A 65 8.95 8.29 4.73
N LYS A 66 8.90 6.95 4.74
CA LYS A 66 10.08 6.10 4.90
C LYS A 66 11.08 6.26 3.75
N ASP A 67 10.58 6.33 2.51
CA ASP A 67 11.42 6.51 1.32
C ASP A 67 12.11 7.88 1.32
N LEU A 68 11.44 8.89 1.86
CA LEU A 68 11.98 10.25 1.98
C LEU A 68 12.82 10.47 3.24
N ALA A 69 12.74 9.60 4.24
CA ALA A 69 13.37 9.78 5.56
C ALA A 69 14.87 10.11 5.50
N ALA A 70 15.60 9.54 4.53
CA ALA A 70 17.04 9.81 4.35
C ALA A 70 17.35 11.21 3.81
N SER A 71 16.36 11.87 3.20
CA SER A 71 16.48 13.19 2.58
C SER A 71 15.90 14.33 3.43
N LEU A 72 15.18 14.00 4.50
CA LEU A 72 14.57 14.98 5.39
C LEU A 72 15.54 15.43 6.48
N VAL A 73 15.40 16.68 6.92
CA VAL A 73 16.09 17.12 8.14
C VAL A 73 15.45 16.40 9.33
N LYS A 74 16.26 16.04 10.33
CA LYS A 74 15.81 15.25 11.49
C LYS A 74 14.50 15.75 12.11
N THR A 75 14.36 17.07 12.30
CA THR A 75 13.17 17.67 12.90
C THR A 75 11.90 17.46 12.06
N GLU A 76 12.03 17.45 10.73
CA GLU A 76 10.91 17.20 9.80
C GLU A 76 10.51 15.73 9.84
N ALA A 77 11.49 14.82 9.82
CA ALA A 77 11.26 13.39 9.95
C ALA A 77 10.58 13.05 11.29
N ASP A 78 11.06 13.63 12.39
CA ASP A 78 10.48 13.44 13.73
C ASP A 78 9.02 13.95 13.80
N GLN A 79 8.71 15.05 13.11
CA GLN A 79 7.34 15.59 13.02
C GLN A 79 6.41 14.66 12.24
N LEU A 80 6.82 14.21 11.05
CA LEU A 80 6.03 13.29 10.23
C LEU A 80 5.79 11.96 10.96
N GLU A 81 6.81 11.39 11.61
CA GLU A 81 6.64 10.17 12.39
C GLU A 81 5.72 10.36 13.59
N THR A 82 5.73 11.53 14.22
CA THR A 82 4.77 11.87 15.29
C THR A 82 3.34 11.88 14.75
N GLN A 83 3.11 12.49 13.58
CA GLN A 83 1.78 12.52 12.95
C GLN A 83 1.32 11.13 12.50
N LEU A 84 2.21 10.33 11.88
CA LEU A 84 1.93 8.93 11.57
C LEU A 84 1.60 8.13 12.83
N GLY A 85 2.32 8.37 13.93
CA GLY A 85 2.03 7.77 15.24
C GLY A 85 0.63 8.09 15.76
N GLN A 86 0.17 9.33 15.57
CA GLN A 86 -1.20 9.74 15.92
C GLN A 86 -2.25 9.04 15.04
N ALA A 87 -2.03 8.97 13.72
CA ALA A 87 -2.91 8.24 12.81
C ALA A 87 -2.97 6.73 13.13
N ARG A 88 -1.83 6.11 13.46
CA ARG A 88 -1.76 4.71 13.93
C ARG A 88 -2.56 4.49 15.22
N LEU A 89 -2.54 5.47 16.13
CA LEU A 89 -3.36 5.40 17.35
C LEU A 89 -4.86 5.40 16.99
N VAL A 90 -5.30 6.25 16.06
CA VAL A 90 -6.69 6.23 15.56
C VAL A 90 -7.02 4.85 14.97
N VAL A 91 -6.14 4.28 14.13
CA VAL A 91 -6.30 2.92 13.58
C VAL A 91 -6.51 1.87 14.68
N SER A 92 -5.68 1.91 15.73
CA SER A 92 -5.77 0.94 16.84
C SER A 92 -7.11 1.02 17.59
N GLN A 93 -7.67 2.23 17.70
CA GLN A 93 -8.93 2.49 18.42
C GLN A 93 -10.16 2.19 17.56
N GLY A 94 -10.10 2.48 16.25
CA GLY A 94 -11.24 2.32 15.35
C GLY A 94 -11.36 0.94 14.69
N SER A 95 -10.26 0.19 14.51
CA SER A 95 -10.31 -1.14 13.88
C SER A 95 -11.27 -2.10 14.61
N PRO A 96 -11.31 -2.16 15.96
CA PRO A 96 -12.29 -2.97 16.67
C PRO A 96 -13.76 -2.52 16.46
N LEU A 97 -13.99 -1.23 16.23
CA LEU A 97 -15.34 -0.68 15.96
C LEU A 97 -15.83 -1.13 14.58
N VAL A 98 -14.94 -1.14 13.59
CA VAL A 98 -15.23 -1.57 12.22
C VAL A 98 -15.44 -3.08 12.15
N GLU A 99 -14.60 -3.85 12.84
CA GLU A 99 -14.80 -5.30 12.99
C GLU A 99 -16.16 -5.60 13.63
N LYS A 100 -16.54 -4.85 14.68
CA LYS A 100 -17.86 -4.97 15.31
C LYS A 100 -18.98 -4.62 14.32
N ALA A 101 -18.89 -3.50 13.60
CA ALA A 101 -19.91 -3.10 12.63
C ALA A 101 -20.11 -4.17 11.52
N CYS A 102 -19.03 -4.79 11.07
CA CYS A 102 -19.07 -5.89 10.11
C CYS A 102 -19.72 -7.15 10.69
N ARG A 103 -19.46 -7.49 11.96
CA ARG A 103 -20.15 -8.60 12.65
C ARG A 103 -21.63 -8.31 12.87
N ASP A 104 -21.98 -7.07 13.15
CA ASP A 104 -23.36 -6.61 13.39
C ASP A 104 -24.17 -6.47 12.08
N GLY A 105 -23.57 -6.82 10.93
CA GLY A 105 -24.28 -6.97 9.65
C GLY A 105 -24.21 -5.75 8.73
N ALA A 106 -23.18 -4.90 8.84
CA ALA A 106 -22.92 -3.88 7.82
C ALA A 106 -22.88 -4.52 6.42
N ASN A 107 -23.73 -4.05 5.51
CA ASN A 107 -23.81 -4.55 4.13
C ASN A 107 -22.71 -3.91 3.26
N ASP A 108 -21.46 -4.22 3.59
CA ASP A 108 -20.28 -3.66 2.95
C ASP A 108 -19.35 -4.80 2.50
N ARG A 109 -18.94 -4.79 1.23
CA ARG A 109 -18.01 -5.79 0.68
C ARG A 109 -16.65 -5.78 1.39
N PHE A 110 -16.24 -4.65 1.95
CA PHE A 110 -14.99 -4.52 2.67
C PHE A 110 -15.01 -5.25 4.01
N CYS A 111 -16.17 -5.64 4.53
CA CYS A 111 -16.27 -6.48 5.72
C CYS A 111 -15.57 -7.84 5.57
N ALA A 112 -15.36 -8.32 4.35
CA ALA A 112 -14.53 -9.50 4.11
C ALA A 112 -13.10 -9.33 4.65
N TYR A 113 -12.57 -8.09 4.69
CA TYR A 113 -11.24 -7.77 5.22
C TYR A 113 -11.22 -7.52 6.73
N TYR A 114 -12.36 -7.58 7.41
CA TYR A 114 -12.46 -7.36 8.87
C TYR A 114 -12.89 -8.64 9.59
N SER A 115 -12.66 -9.80 8.98
CA SER A 115 -12.75 -11.11 9.61
C SER A 115 -11.59 -11.98 9.15
N PHE A 116 -11.03 -12.79 10.05
CA PHE A 116 -9.92 -13.67 9.70
C PHE A 116 -10.31 -14.67 8.60
N SER A 117 -11.55 -15.20 8.62
CA SER A 117 -12.04 -16.14 7.61
C SER A 117 -12.15 -15.51 6.22
N GLY A 118 -12.71 -14.30 6.12
CA GLY A 118 -12.80 -13.57 4.86
C GLY A 118 -11.42 -13.18 4.31
N TYR A 119 -10.54 -12.69 5.18
CA TYR A 119 -9.16 -12.37 4.85
C TYR A 119 -8.38 -13.60 4.35
N SER A 120 -8.46 -14.71 5.10
CA SER A 120 -7.81 -15.99 4.75
C SER A 120 -8.29 -16.50 3.39
N HIS A 121 -9.60 -16.48 3.16
CA HIS A 121 -10.19 -16.90 1.89
C HIS A 121 -9.67 -16.08 0.69
N GLU A 122 -9.58 -14.75 0.85
CA GLU A 122 -9.06 -13.87 -0.19
C GLU A 122 -7.58 -14.17 -0.47
N VAL A 123 -6.74 -14.28 0.57
CA VAL A 123 -5.31 -14.63 0.41
C VAL A 123 -5.15 -15.93 -0.36
N GLN A 124 -5.90 -16.98 0.02
CA GLN A 124 -5.84 -18.28 -0.65
C GLN A 124 -6.29 -18.21 -2.11
N THR A 125 -7.32 -17.40 -2.40
CA THR A 125 -7.84 -17.21 -3.77
C THR A 125 -6.81 -16.50 -4.64
N LEU A 126 -6.20 -15.43 -4.13
CA LEU A 126 -5.16 -14.69 -4.84
C LEU A 126 -3.91 -15.53 -5.06
N ALA A 127 -3.52 -16.35 -4.08
CA ALA A 127 -2.41 -17.29 -4.23
C ALA A 127 -2.63 -18.29 -5.37
N LYS A 128 -3.83 -18.89 -5.45
CA LYS A 128 -4.20 -19.80 -6.56
C LYS A 128 -4.15 -19.08 -7.91
N ASN A 129 -4.65 -17.84 -7.98
CA ASN A 129 -4.63 -17.05 -9.21
C ASN A 129 -3.20 -16.69 -9.64
N ALA A 130 -2.33 -16.33 -8.69
CA ALA A 130 -0.93 -16.01 -8.95
C ALA A 130 -0.16 -17.23 -9.45
N GLU A 131 -0.37 -18.39 -8.84
CA GLU A 131 0.24 -19.65 -9.30
C GLU A 131 -0.27 -20.06 -10.68
N SER A 132 -1.57 -19.89 -10.96
CA SER A 132 -2.10 -20.11 -12.30
C SER A 132 -1.43 -19.21 -13.33
N ALA A 133 -1.29 -17.91 -13.05
CA ALA A 133 -0.58 -16.98 -13.92
C ALA A 133 0.89 -17.37 -14.13
N ARG A 134 1.57 -17.83 -13.07
CA ARG A 134 2.96 -18.32 -13.12
C ARG A 134 3.11 -19.58 -13.96
N LEU A 135 2.14 -20.49 -13.94
CA LEU A 135 2.16 -21.66 -14.81
C LEU A 135 1.97 -21.26 -16.27
N HIS A 136 1.02 -20.37 -16.57
CA HIS A 136 0.80 -19.87 -17.92
C HIS A 136 2.04 -19.16 -18.51
N SER A 137 2.80 -18.43 -17.68
CA SER A 137 4.02 -17.76 -18.15
C SER A 137 5.14 -18.73 -18.56
N ARG A 138 5.13 -19.98 -18.10
CA ARG A 138 6.14 -21.00 -18.42
C ARG A 138 5.84 -21.82 -19.67
N VAL A 139 4.57 -21.92 -20.05
CA VAL A 139 4.13 -22.79 -21.16
C VAL A 139 4.32 -22.12 -22.53
N GLU A 140 4.33 -20.79 -22.60
CA GLU A 140 4.50 -20.08 -23.87
C GLU A 140 5.95 -19.66 -24.13
N ALA A 141 6.67 -20.52 -24.85
CA ALA A 141 7.92 -20.17 -25.49
C ALA A 141 7.64 -19.16 -26.62
N GLY A 142 7.79 -17.87 -26.32
CA GLY A 142 7.46 -16.75 -27.22
C GLY A 142 6.04 -16.26 -26.98
N LEU A 143 5.87 -15.30 -26.07
CA LEU A 143 4.53 -14.77 -25.78
C LEU A 143 3.92 -14.14 -27.03
N PHE A 144 2.81 -14.70 -27.46
CA PHE A 144 1.89 -13.98 -28.32
C PHE A 144 1.33 -12.77 -27.54
N SER A 145 1.04 -11.67 -28.24
CA SER A 145 0.58 -10.42 -27.63
C SER A 145 -0.66 -10.60 -26.74
N SER A 146 -1.52 -11.57 -27.06
CA SER A 146 -2.71 -11.93 -26.29
C SER A 146 -2.39 -12.51 -24.91
N THR A 147 -1.45 -13.45 -24.83
CA THR A 147 -1.05 -14.07 -23.54
C THR A 147 -0.30 -13.09 -22.67
N LYS A 148 0.53 -12.22 -23.27
CA LYS A 148 1.14 -11.11 -22.55
C LYS A 148 0.10 -10.17 -21.94
N ALA A 149 -0.87 -9.73 -22.74
CA ALA A 149 -1.93 -8.84 -22.26
C ALA A 149 -2.81 -9.51 -21.18
N PHE A 150 -3.06 -10.82 -21.31
CA PHE A 150 -3.73 -11.60 -20.29
C PHE A 150 -2.94 -11.62 -18.97
N LEU A 151 -1.66 -11.98 -19.02
CA LEU A 151 -0.80 -12.02 -17.82
C LEU A 151 -0.64 -10.65 -17.18
N GLN A 152 -0.49 -9.58 -17.96
CA GLN A 152 -0.46 -8.20 -17.43
C GLN A 152 -1.73 -7.85 -16.66
N ARG A 153 -2.91 -8.19 -17.22
CA ARG A 153 -4.19 -7.98 -16.53
C ARG A 153 -4.30 -8.79 -15.24
N GLN A 154 -3.85 -10.05 -15.25
CA GLN A 154 -3.85 -10.90 -14.06
C GLN A 154 -2.93 -10.34 -12.97
N VAL A 155 -1.68 -10.02 -13.31
CA VAL A 155 -0.72 -9.45 -12.35
C VAL A 155 -1.25 -8.14 -11.76
N ALA A 156 -1.80 -7.25 -12.60
CA ALA A 156 -2.38 -5.99 -12.12
C ALA A 156 -3.62 -6.21 -11.24
N TYR A 157 -4.49 -7.17 -11.58
CA TYR A 157 -5.65 -7.50 -10.78
C TYR A 157 -5.26 -8.07 -9.41
N ILE A 158 -4.37 -9.07 -9.39
CA ILE A 158 -3.93 -9.73 -8.16
C ILE A 158 -3.14 -8.74 -7.30
N GLY A 159 -2.25 -7.94 -7.90
CA GLY A 159 -1.49 -6.90 -7.20
C GLY A 159 -2.39 -5.95 -6.43
N ARG A 160 -3.37 -5.31 -7.10
CA ARG A 160 -4.31 -4.41 -6.43
C ARG A 160 -5.08 -5.07 -5.28
N ARG A 161 -5.45 -6.35 -5.42
CA ARG A 161 -6.16 -7.08 -4.35
C ARG A 161 -5.23 -7.42 -3.19
N MET A 162 -3.95 -7.69 -3.45
CA MET A 162 -2.93 -7.90 -2.43
C MET A 162 -2.64 -6.61 -1.65
N ASP A 163 -2.65 -5.46 -2.32
CA ASP A 163 -2.49 -4.15 -1.70
C ASP A 163 -3.70 -3.81 -0.79
N GLN A 164 -4.92 -4.18 -1.20
CA GLN A 164 -6.10 -4.11 -0.33
C GLN A 164 -5.94 -4.94 0.95
N LEU A 165 -5.37 -6.15 0.84
CA LEU A 165 -5.10 -6.99 2.00
C LEU A 165 -4.03 -6.43 2.94
N ASP A 166 -3.27 -5.42 2.53
CA ASP A 166 -2.35 -4.75 3.44
C ASP A 166 -3.09 -3.87 4.45
N ALA A 167 -4.22 -3.27 4.11
CA ALA A 167 -5.06 -2.47 5.02
C ALA A 167 -6.00 -3.30 5.92
N ALA A 168 -5.80 -4.61 6.03
CA ALA A 168 -6.53 -5.42 7.00
C ALA A 168 -5.91 -5.29 8.41
N PRO A 169 -6.70 -5.32 9.50
CA PRO A 169 -6.20 -5.21 10.87
C PRO A 169 -5.64 -6.55 11.37
N VAL A 170 -4.56 -7.02 10.75
CA VAL A 170 -3.99 -8.36 10.95
C VAL A 170 -3.54 -8.62 12.38
N GLU A 171 -3.22 -7.56 13.13
CA GLU A 171 -2.82 -7.59 14.54
C GLU A 171 -3.94 -8.12 15.43
N LEU A 172 -5.21 -7.99 15.01
CA LEU A 172 -6.36 -8.54 15.75
C LEU A 172 -6.45 -10.07 15.67
N TRP A 173 -5.71 -10.72 14.77
CA TRP A 173 -5.84 -12.14 14.45
C TRP A 173 -4.58 -12.95 14.75
N GLU A 174 -3.60 -12.39 15.46
CA GLU A 174 -2.35 -13.09 15.78
C GLU A 174 -2.57 -14.41 16.56
N ALA A 175 -3.70 -14.52 17.28
CA ALA A 175 -4.09 -15.71 18.02
C ALA A 175 -4.76 -16.79 17.15
N GLU A 176 -5.10 -16.50 15.89
CA GLU A 176 -5.76 -17.45 15.00
C GLU A 176 -4.79 -18.58 14.59
N THR A 177 -5.28 -19.82 14.61
CA THR A 177 -4.43 -21.02 14.43
C THR A 177 -3.71 -21.02 13.07
N GLU A 178 -4.37 -20.53 12.02
CA GLU A 178 -3.80 -20.49 10.66
C GLU A 178 -3.06 -19.18 10.35
N PHE A 179 -3.03 -18.20 11.26
CA PHE A 179 -2.54 -16.85 11.00
C PHE A 179 -1.16 -16.82 10.33
N LYS A 180 -0.18 -17.51 10.94
CA LYS A 180 1.20 -17.57 10.42
C LYS A 180 1.28 -18.18 9.03
N ASN A 181 0.47 -19.21 8.75
CA ASN A 181 0.43 -19.86 7.44
C ASN A 181 -0.14 -18.92 6.38
N ILE A 182 -1.20 -18.18 6.73
CA ILE A 182 -1.82 -17.20 5.83
C ILE A 182 -0.88 -16.02 5.56
N GLN A 183 -0.19 -15.48 6.57
CA GLN A 183 0.81 -14.42 6.35
C GLN A 183 1.95 -14.91 5.44
N THR A 184 2.42 -16.14 5.64
CA THR A 184 3.44 -16.75 4.79
C THR A 184 2.94 -16.90 3.35
N LEU A 185 1.70 -17.37 3.16
CA LEU A 185 1.09 -17.52 1.83
C LEU A 185 0.93 -16.17 1.13
N LYS A 186 0.52 -15.12 1.85
CA LYS A 186 0.43 -13.76 1.34
C LYS A 186 1.80 -13.27 0.84
N GLN A 187 2.86 -13.45 1.64
CA GLN A 187 4.21 -13.04 1.24
C GLN A 187 4.70 -13.82 0.01
N ASN A 188 4.50 -15.13 -0.04
CA ASN A 188 4.86 -15.95 -1.20
C ASN A 188 4.10 -15.50 -2.46
N THR A 189 2.84 -15.12 -2.32
CA THR A 189 2.02 -14.58 -3.42
C THR A 189 2.60 -13.27 -3.95
N LYS A 190 3.05 -12.35 -3.07
CA LYS A 190 3.74 -11.12 -3.48
C LYS A 190 5.04 -11.43 -4.24
N ASN A 191 5.82 -12.42 -3.80
CA ASN A 191 7.05 -12.82 -4.48
C ASN A 191 6.75 -13.34 -5.90
N VAL A 192 5.73 -14.18 -6.07
CA VAL A 192 5.29 -14.67 -7.39
C VAL A 192 4.86 -13.53 -8.32
N LEU A 193 4.16 -12.52 -7.80
CA LEU A 193 3.82 -11.33 -8.58
C LEU A 193 5.06 -10.56 -9.03
N GLY A 194 6.08 -10.46 -8.17
CA GLY A 194 7.37 -9.86 -8.52
C GLY A 194 8.09 -10.62 -9.65
N GLU A 195 8.13 -11.95 -9.58
CA GLU A 195 8.67 -12.81 -10.64
C GLU A 195 7.94 -12.59 -11.97
N LEU A 196 6.60 -12.57 -11.94
CA LEU A 196 5.76 -12.35 -13.12
C LEU A 196 5.95 -10.95 -13.71
N ALA A 197 6.02 -9.92 -12.87
CA ALA A 197 6.27 -8.55 -13.32
C ALA A 197 7.65 -8.42 -14.00
N HIS A 198 8.68 -9.04 -13.42
CA HIS A 198 10.02 -9.05 -14.00
C HIS A 198 10.05 -9.78 -15.35
N PHE A 199 9.40 -10.94 -15.43
CA PHE A 199 9.24 -11.69 -16.68
C PHE A 199 8.54 -10.84 -17.76
N LEU A 200 7.43 -10.19 -17.42
CA LEU A 200 6.67 -9.33 -18.34
C LEU A 200 7.49 -8.13 -18.83
N ALA A 201 8.36 -7.57 -17.98
CA ALA A 201 9.28 -6.51 -18.36
C ALA A 201 10.35 -7.00 -19.35
N ALA A 202 10.95 -8.18 -19.09
CA ALA A 202 12.00 -8.75 -19.92
C ALA A 202 11.52 -9.14 -21.34
N VAL A 203 10.25 -9.57 -21.47
CA VAL A 203 9.63 -9.94 -22.76
C VAL A 203 8.96 -8.76 -23.47
N THR A 204 9.15 -7.53 -22.98
CA THR A 204 8.69 -6.31 -23.65
C THR A 204 9.82 -5.75 -24.52
N PRO A 205 9.66 -5.66 -25.85
CA PRO A 205 10.65 -4.98 -26.67
C PRO A 205 10.77 -3.53 -26.19
N ARG A 206 12.00 -3.01 -26.04
CA ARG A 206 12.20 -1.56 -25.94
C ARG A 206 11.57 -0.94 -27.19
N ALA A 207 10.65 0.00 -27.00
CA ALA A 207 10.18 0.84 -28.09
C ALA A 207 11.42 1.42 -28.79
N GLY A 208 11.53 1.16 -30.10
CA GLY A 208 12.65 1.65 -30.90
C GLY A 208 12.76 3.16 -30.80
N THR A 209 14.00 3.60 -30.67
CA THR A 209 14.49 4.97 -30.87
C THR A 209 13.94 5.61 -32.14
#